data_AF-A0A2N2JTZ4-F1
#
_entry.id   AF-A0A2N2JTZ4-F1
#
_cell.length_a   1.000
_cell.length_b   1.000
_cell.length_c   1.000
_cell.angle_alpha   90.00
_cell.angle_beta   90.00
_cell.angle_gamma   90.00
#
_symmetry.space_group_name_H-M   'P 1'
#
loop_
_entity.id
_entity.type
_entity.pdbx_description
1 polymer ?
#
loop_
_entity_poly.entity_id
_entity_poly.type
_entity_poly.pdbx_seq_one_letter_code
_entity_poly.pdbx_strand_id
1 'polypeptide(L)'
;MWEKIKFLTSGMWEFLKPLIRVFLSTAGPLLATAAQSAVAVAAAKAISSTEKRDFAYQEIVLELERQGFALGKDFSARMVNAAIEAAVAGLAD
;
A
#
# COMPACT_ATOMS: atom_id res chain seq x y z
N MET A 1 14.89 30.66 -13.29
CA MET A 1 14.78 29.66 -12.19
C MET A 1 13.55 28.78 -12.37
N TRP A 2 12.37 29.38 -12.58
CA TRP A 2 11.11 28.68 -12.86
C TRP A 2 11.17 27.72 -14.05
N GLU A 3 11.78 28.12 -15.17
CA GLU A 3 11.94 27.22 -16.34
C GLU A 3 12.87 26.03 -16.07
N LYS A 4 13.94 26.24 -15.29
CA LYS A 4 14.84 25.16 -14.86
C LYS A 4 14.13 24.17 -13.93
N ILE A 5 13.28 24.67 -13.03
CA ILE A 5 12.45 23.85 -12.14
C ILE A 5 11.43 23.05 -12.96
N LYS A 6 10.73 23.69 -13.91
CA LYS A 6 9.79 23.01 -14.81
C LYS A 6 10.46 21.92 -15.64
N PHE A 7 11.67 22.17 -16.13
CA PHE A 7 12.42 21.20 -16.91
C PHE A 7 12.83 19.97 -16.07
N LEU A 8 13.28 20.21 -14.84
CA LEU A 8 13.62 19.14 -13.89
C LEU A 8 12.39 18.35 -13.45
N THR A 9 11.25 19.01 -13.19
CA THR A 9 10.01 18.33 -12.83
C THR A 9 9.41 17.57 -14.01
N SER A 10 9.51 18.06 -15.25
CA SER A 10 9.08 17.31 -16.44
C SER A 10 9.93 16.06 -16.69
N GLY A 11 11.26 16.14 -16.52
CA GLY A 11 12.13 14.97 -16.65
C GLY A 11 11.87 13.93 -15.57
N MET A 12 11.67 14.37 -14.32
CA MET A 12 11.33 13.50 -13.20
C MET A 12 9.93 12.87 -13.37
N TRP A 13 8.97 13.61 -13.92
CA TRP A 13 7.63 13.10 -14.19
C TRP A 13 7.64 12.00 -15.26
N GLU A 14 8.35 12.19 -16.38
CA GLU A 14 8.45 11.15 -17.41
C GLU A 14 9.16 9.89 -16.91
N PHE A 15 10.08 10.02 -15.96
CA PHE A 15 10.69 8.88 -15.27
C PHE A 15 9.71 8.18 -14.30
N LEU A 16 8.97 8.94 -13.49
CA LEU A 16 8.07 8.39 -12.47
C LEU A 16 6.76 7.82 -13.05
N LYS A 17 6.27 8.36 -14.16
CA LYS A 17 5.01 7.96 -14.80
C LYS A 17 4.90 6.46 -15.10
N PRO A 18 5.88 5.78 -15.72
CA PRO A 18 5.82 4.33 -15.92
C PRO A 18 5.85 3.55 -14.59
N LEU A 19 6.61 3.99 -13.59
CA LEU A 19 6.64 3.40 -12.26
C LEU A 19 5.28 3.49 -11.57
N ILE A 20 4.65 4.67 -11.60
CA ILE A 20 3.29 4.88 -11.06
C ILE A 20 2.28 4.00 -11.81
N ARG A 21 2.42 3.89 -13.13
CA ARG A 21 1.52 3.07 -13.95
C ARG A 21 1.62 1.58 -13.59
N VAL A 22 2.85 1.07 -13.47
CA VAL A 22 3.08 -0.31 -13.02
C VAL A 22 2.47 -0.51 -11.64
N PHE A 23 2.78 0.39 -10.70
CA PHE A 23 2.23 0.35 -9.35
C PHE A 23 0.69 0.32 -9.36
N LEU A 24 0.02 1.22 -10.07
CA LEU A 24 -1.44 1.26 -10.14
C LEU A 24 -2.05 0.07 -10.90
N SER A 25 -1.28 -0.64 -11.72
CA SER A 25 -1.78 -1.76 -12.52
C SER A 25 -1.57 -3.14 -11.90
N THR A 26 -0.55 -3.31 -11.05
CA THR A 26 -0.17 -4.62 -10.50
C THR A 26 -0.13 -4.60 -8.97
N ALA A 27 0.86 -3.93 -8.38
CA ALA A 27 1.10 -3.97 -6.93
C ALA A 27 0.03 -3.24 -6.11
N GLY A 28 -0.49 -2.12 -6.62
CA GLY A 28 -1.46 -1.26 -5.95
C GLY A 28 -2.82 -1.93 -5.70
N PRO A 29 -3.48 -2.50 -6.73
CA PRO A 29 -4.72 -3.24 -6.53
C PRO A 29 -4.57 -4.43 -5.57
N LEU A 30 -3.48 -5.19 -5.69
CA LEU A 30 -3.22 -6.34 -4.82
C LEU A 30 -3.03 -5.90 -3.35
N LEU A 31 -2.25 -4.84 -3.12
CA LEU A 31 -2.07 -4.25 -1.80
C LEU A 31 -3.39 -3.76 -1.21
N ALA A 32 -4.23 -3.11 -2.01
CA ALA A 32 -5.53 -2.61 -1.57
C ALA A 32 -6.49 -3.76 -1.20
N THR A 33 -6.58 -4.79 -2.03
CA THR A 33 -7.41 -5.98 -1.76
C THR A 33 -6.93 -6.73 -0.53
N ALA A 34 -5.61 -6.95 -0.41
CA ALA A 34 -5.02 -7.59 0.76
C ALA A 34 -5.32 -6.77 2.04
N ALA A 35 -5.20 -5.44 1.98
CA ALA A 35 -5.49 -4.58 3.12
C ALA A 35 -6.96 -4.61 3.54
N GLN A 36 -7.90 -4.54 2.59
CA GLN A 36 -9.33 -4.63 2.90
C GLN A 36 -9.67 -5.97 3.57
N SER A 37 -9.16 -7.08 3.01
CA SER A 37 -9.38 -8.41 3.58
C SER A 37 -8.80 -8.54 4.99
N ALA A 38 -7.52 -8.17 5.16
CA ALA A 38 -6.83 -8.28 6.43
C ALA A 38 -7.46 -7.40 7.53
N VAL A 39 -7.86 -6.17 7.20
CA VAL A 39 -8.53 -5.27 8.14
C VAL A 39 -9.92 -5.79 8.52
N ALA A 40 -10.69 -6.33 7.57
CA ALA A 40 -12.00 -6.94 7.88
C ALA A 40 -11.86 -8.14 8.83
N VAL A 41 -10.86 -9.01 8.61
CA VAL A 41 -10.57 -10.14 9.49
C VAL A 41 -10.09 -9.65 10.86
N ALA A 42 -9.24 -8.63 10.91
CA ALA A 42 -8.77 -8.03 12.16
C ALA A 42 -9.94 -7.41 12.96
N ALA A 43 -10.87 -6.73 12.27
CA ALA A 43 -12.03 -6.09 12.88
C ALA A 43 -12.90 -7.09 13.64
N ALA A 44 -13.09 -8.30 13.09
CA ALA A 44 -13.88 -9.37 13.70
C ALA A 44 -13.24 -10.03 14.94
N LYS A 45 -11.94 -9.79 15.22
CA LYS A 45 -11.25 -10.38 16.37
C LYS A 45 -11.52 -9.60 17.67
N ALA A 46 -11.67 -10.35 18.77
CA ALA A 46 -11.78 -9.80 20.13
C ALA A 46 -10.40 -9.50 20.75
N ILE A 47 -9.62 -8.66 20.07
CA ILE A 47 -8.27 -8.22 20.48
C ILE A 47 -8.20 -6.70 20.51
N SER A 48 -7.15 -6.14 21.11
CA SER A 48 -6.96 -4.68 21.19
C SER A 48 -6.76 -4.05 19.81
N SER A 49 -7.03 -2.75 19.69
CA SER A 49 -6.84 -2.00 18.44
C SER A 49 -5.40 -2.08 17.91
N THR A 50 -4.40 -2.08 18.80
CA THR A 50 -3.00 -2.24 18.43
C THR A 50 -2.73 -3.61 17.84
N GLU A 51 -3.20 -4.68 18.50
CA GLU A 51 -3.05 -6.05 18.01
C GLU A 51 -3.79 -6.27 16.68
N LYS A 52 -4.92 -5.57 16.44
CA LYS A 52 -5.61 -5.61 15.13
C LYS A 52 -4.75 -5.03 14.01
N ARG A 53 -4.04 -3.92 14.26
CA ARG A 53 -3.15 -3.32 13.26
C ARG A 53 -1.94 -4.21 12.99
N ASP A 54 -1.33 -4.76 14.03
CA ASP A 54 -0.18 -5.67 13.87
C ASP A 54 -0.57 -6.95 13.14
N PHE A 55 -1.74 -7.51 13.46
CA PHE A 55 -2.31 -8.65 12.74
C PHE A 55 -2.57 -8.30 11.27
N ALA A 56 -3.24 -7.19 10.98
CA ALA A 56 -3.52 -6.77 9.61
C ALA A 56 -2.23 -6.55 8.80
N TYR A 57 -1.22 -5.94 9.41
CA TYR A 57 0.09 -5.75 8.79
C TYR A 57 0.74 -7.08 8.41
N GLN A 58 0.78 -8.05 9.34
CA GLN A 58 1.36 -9.36 9.09
C GLN A 58 0.64 -10.10 7.97
N GLU A 59 -0.69 -10.11 7.99
CA GLU A 59 -1.49 -10.78 6.97
C GLU A 59 -1.29 -10.15 5.58
N ILE A 60 -1.21 -8.82 5.47
CA ILE A 60 -0.97 -8.14 4.19
C ILE A 60 0.40 -8.52 3.64
N VAL A 61 1.45 -8.46 4.47
CA VAL A 61 2.81 -8.82 4.04
C VAL A 61 2.83 -10.27 3.56
N LEU A 62 2.25 -11.18 4.33
CA LEU A 62 2.25 -12.59 4.04
C LEU A 62 1.46 -12.92 2.77
N GLU A 63 0.33 -12.24 2.54
CA GLU A 63 -0.46 -12.39 1.32
C GLU A 63 0.30 -11.89 0.08
N LEU A 64 0.97 -10.74 0.17
CA LEU A 64 1.77 -10.21 -0.93
C LEU A 64 3.00 -11.08 -1.23
N GLU A 65 3.64 -11.63 -0.20
CA GLU A 65 4.75 -12.59 -0.35
C GLU A 65 4.31 -13.89 -1.02
N ARG A 66 3.12 -14.40 -0.69
CA ARG A 66 2.53 -15.56 -1.39
C ARG A 66 2.28 -15.29 -2.87
N GLN A 67 2.01 -14.04 -3.22
CA GLN A 67 1.81 -13.59 -4.61
C GLN A 67 3.12 -13.25 -5.32
N GLY A 68 4.27 -13.46 -4.67
CA GLY A 68 5.60 -13.27 -5.26
C GLY A 68 6.16 -11.85 -5.16
N PHE A 69 5.51 -10.96 -4.40
CA PHE A 69 6.01 -9.61 -4.11
C PHE A 69 6.87 -9.63 -2.85
N ALA A 70 7.96 -8.87 -2.83
CA ALA A 70 8.86 -8.81 -1.68
C ALA A 70 8.82 -7.44 -0.99
N LEU A 71 8.74 -7.46 0.35
CA LEU A 71 8.87 -6.27 1.18
C LEU A 71 10.26 -5.63 0.99
N GLY A 72 10.29 -4.32 0.80
CA GLY A 72 11.50 -3.55 0.53
C GLY A 72 11.94 -3.54 -0.94
N LYS A 73 11.36 -4.39 -1.79
CA LYS A 73 11.61 -4.42 -3.23
C LYS A 73 10.42 -3.91 -4.03
N ASP A 74 9.25 -4.51 -3.81
CA ASP A 74 8.04 -4.27 -4.61
C ASP A 74 7.00 -3.44 -3.85
N PHE A 75 7.01 -3.53 -2.52
CA PHE A 75 6.22 -2.69 -1.62
C PHE A 75 7.01 -2.36 -0.36
N SER A 76 6.60 -1.32 0.37
CA SER A 76 7.28 -0.87 1.59
C SER A 76 6.37 -0.95 2.81
N ALA A 77 6.96 -1.00 4.01
CA ALA A 77 6.22 -0.97 5.27
C ALA A 77 5.28 0.25 5.35
N ARG A 78 5.72 1.41 4.82
CA ARG A 78 4.89 2.61 4.75
C ARG A 78 3.65 2.43 3.86
N MET A 79 3.79 1.71 2.76
CA MET A 79 2.67 1.42 1.86
C MET A 79 1.66 0.48 2.53
N VAL A 80 2.12 -0.53 3.28
CA VAL A 80 1.24 -1.41 4.05
C VAL A 80 0.47 -0.63 5.11
N ASN A 81 1.16 0.21 5.89
CA ASN A 81 0.50 1.04 6.91
C ASN A 81 -0.52 2.01 6.29
N ALA A 82 -0.17 2.69 5.20
CA ALA A 82 -1.09 3.57 4.50
C ALA A 82 -2.31 2.82 3.93
N ALA A 83 -2.12 1.59 3.44
CA ALA A 83 -3.20 0.75 2.96
C ALA A 83 -4.14 0.30 4.10
N ILE A 84 -3.59 -0.01 5.28
CA ILE A 84 -4.39 -0.29 6.48
C ILE A 84 -5.22 0.94 6.87
N GLU A 85 -4.61 2.12 6.94
CA GLU A 85 -5.32 3.36 7.28
C GLU A 85 -6.46 3.65 6.30
N ALA A 86 -6.19 3.52 4.99
CA ALA A 86 -7.20 3.69 3.96
C ALA A 86 -8.33 2.65 4.05
N ALA A 87 -8.00 1.39 4.32
CA ALA A 87 -9.00 0.32 4.48
C ALA A 87 -9.85 0.53 5.74
N VAL A 88 -9.26 0.97 6.85
CA VAL A 88 -10.00 1.33 8.07
C VAL A 88 -10.93 2.51 7.82
N ALA A 89 -10.47 3.54 7.10
CA ALA A 89 -11.32 4.68 6.74
C ALA A 89 -12.52 4.24 5.88
N GLY A 90 -12.32 3.28 4.98
CA GLY A 90 -13.39 2.71 4.15
C GLY A 90 -14.37 1.80 4.89
N LEU A 91 -14.12 1.43 6.16
CA LEU A 91 -15.07 0.71 7.02
C LEU A 91 -15.98 1.65 7.83
N ALA A 92 -15.70 2.96 7.83
CA ALA A 92 -16.46 3.95 8.56
C ALA A 92 -17.66 4.52 7.76
N ASP A 93 -17.80 4.14 6.49
CA ASP A 93 -19.00 4.29 5.65
C ASP A 93 -19.81 2.98 5.61
#